data_AF-A0A377XGH2-F1
#
_entry.id   AF-A0A377XGH2-F1
#
_cell.length_a   1.000
_cell.length_b   1.000
_cell.length_c   1.000
_cell.angle_alpha   90.00
_cell.angle_beta   90.00
_cell.angle_gamma   90.00
#
_symmetry.space_group_name_H-M   'P 1'
#
loop_
_entity.id
_entity.type
_entity.pdbx_description
1 polymer ?
#
loop_
_entity_poly.entity_id
_entity_poly.type
_entity_poly.pdbx_seq_one_letter_code
_entity_poly.pdbx_strand_id
1 'polypeptide(L)'
;MRKVLRDNLLLAMGTMLEEAQPMVSAESVSHQSYRRLLAQAREYVLENSAEPLTVLDLCQQLYVSRPHFAKRLPCDSGDWS
;
A
#
# COMPACT_ATOMS: atom_id res chain seq x y z
N MET A 1 28.31 35.64 -1.24
CA MET A 1 27.17 35.82 -2.17
C MET A 1 26.62 34.49 -2.69
N ARG A 2 27.36 33.68 -3.48
CA ARG A 2 26.84 32.41 -4.06
C ARG A 2 26.41 31.31 -3.07
N LYS A 3 27.08 31.20 -1.92
CA LYS A 3 26.71 30.21 -0.86
C LYS A 3 25.37 30.59 -0.21
N VAL A 4 25.26 31.83 0.27
CA VAL A 4 24.03 32.38 0.87
C VAL A 4 22.80 32.22 -0.03
N LEU A 5 22.92 32.48 -1.33
CA LEU A 5 21.79 32.31 -2.27
C LEU A 5 21.36 30.84 -2.40
N ARG A 6 22.33 29.92 -2.41
CA ARG A 6 22.06 28.48 -2.42
C ARG A 6 21.40 28.04 -1.13
N ASP A 7 21.92 28.52 0.00
CA ASP A 7 21.43 28.16 1.33
C ASP A 7 19.99 28.67 1.54
N ASN A 8 19.68 29.88 1.06
CA ASN A 8 18.34 30.44 1.09
C ASN A 8 17.35 29.69 0.18
N LEU A 9 17.80 29.27 -1.01
CA LEU A 9 16.97 28.47 -1.91
C LEU A 9 16.69 27.09 -1.31
N LEU A 10 17.69 26.46 -0.70
CA LEU A 10 17.56 25.15 -0.07
C LEU A 10 16.61 25.20 1.13
N LEU A 11 16.68 26.27 1.91
CA LEU A 11 15.75 26.54 3.01
C LEU A 11 14.31 26.74 2.48
N ALA A 12 14.13 27.57 1.45
CA ALA A 12 12.81 27.83 0.86
C ALA A 12 12.18 26.58 0.23
N MET A 13 13.00 25.72 -0.39
CA MET A 13 12.53 24.44 -0.93
C MET A 13 12.15 23.46 0.20
N GLY A 14 12.93 23.43 1.29
CA GLY A 14 12.61 22.64 2.48
C GLY A 14 11.25 23.03 3.08
N THR A 15 11.04 24.33 3.30
CA THR A 15 9.77 24.84 3.84
C THR A 15 8.59 24.56 2.91
N MET A 16 8.77 24.73 1.60
CA MET A 16 7.71 24.40 0.62
C MET A 16 7.37 22.90 0.60
N LEU A 17 8.35 22.01 0.83
CA LEU A 17 8.12 20.57 0.90
C LEU A 17 7.47 20.15 2.23
N GLU A 18 7.81 20.81 3.33
CA GLU A 18 7.18 20.58 4.64
C GLU A 18 5.72 21.05 4.67
N GLU A 19 5.43 22.17 4.00
CA GLU A 19 4.07 22.72 3.88
C GLU A 19 3.26 22.08 2.75
N ALA A 20 3.91 21.35 1.83
CA ALA A 20 3.23 20.65 0.76
C ALA A 20 2.37 19.51 1.32
N GLN A 21 1.05 19.64 1.18
CA GLN A 21 0.16 18.51 1.37
C GLN A 21 0.42 17.49 0.25
N PRO A 22 0.56 16.19 0.58
CA PRO A 22 0.77 15.17 -0.44
C PRO A 22 -0.40 15.22 -1.42
N MET A 23 -0.10 15.48 -2.71
CA MET A 23 -1.10 15.42 -3.77
C MET A 23 -1.65 14.00 -3.82
N VAL A 24 -2.88 13.83 -3.36
CA VAL A 24 -3.58 12.56 -3.41
C VAL A 24 -4.00 12.31 -4.86
N SER A 25 -3.10 11.77 -5.68
CA SER A 25 -3.44 11.30 -7.04
C SER A 25 -4.51 10.20 -6.96
N ALA A 26 -5.35 10.03 -7.97
CA ALA A 26 -6.30 8.92 -8.02
C ALA A 26 -5.61 7.54 -7.89
N GLU A 27 -4.37 7.40 -8.38
CA GLU A 27 -3.55 6.21 -8.10
C GLU A 27 -3.25 6.05 -6.60
N SER A 28 -3.04 7.13 -5.86
CA SER A 28 -2.72 7.09 -4.43
C SER A 28 -3.89 6.63 -3.57
N VAL A 29 -5.13 6.92 -3.97
CA VAL A 29 -6.35 6.42 -3.31
C VAL A 29 -6.51 4.92 -3.53
N SER A 30 -6.24 4.45 -4.76
CA SER A 30 -6.21 3.02 -5.09
C SER A 30 -5.12 2.29 -4.29
N HIS A 31 -3.91 2.86 -4.22
CA HIS A 31 -2.80 2.33 -3.43
C HIS A 31 -3.08 2.34 -1.92
N GLN A 32 -3.75 3.37 -1.39
CA GLN A 32 -4.14 3.43 0.02
C GLN A 32 -5.17 2.35 0.36
N SER A 33 -6.17 2.16 -0.51
CA SER A 33 -7.18 1.12 -0.37
C SER A 33 -6.55 -0.28 -0.44
N TYR A 34 -5.60 -0.47 -1.35
CA TYR A 34 -4.81 -1.69 -1.47
C TYR A 34 -3.94 -1.97 -0.23
N ARG A 35 -3.26 -0.94 0.30
CA ARG A 35 -2.47 -1.06 1.53
C ARG A 35 -3.32 -1.45 2.73
N ARG A 36 -4.54 -0.90 2.85
CA ARG A 36 -5.51 -1.28 3.89
C ARG A 36 -5.94 -2.74 3.74
N LEU A 37 -6.30 -3.17 2.52
CA LEU A 37 -6.65 -4.56 2.23
C LEU A 37 -5.51 -5.53 2.57
N LEU A 38 -4.27 -5.20 2.23
CA LEU A 38 -3.09 -6.00 2.58
C LEU A 38 -2.85 -6.07 4.08
N ALA A 39 -3.03 -4.95 4.80
CA ALA A 39 -2.88 -4.94 6.26
C ALA A 39 -3.91 -5.86 6.92
N GLN A 40 -5.17 -5.77 6.50
CA GLN A 40 -6.25 -6.63 7.00
C GLN A 40 -6.02 -8.11 6.65
N ALA A 41 -5.57 -8.40 5.42
CA ALA A 41 -5.24 -9.76 5.01
C ALA A 41 -4.12 -10.36 5.89
N ARG A 42 -3.07 -9.58 6.17
CA ARG A 42 -1.95 -10.01 7.02
C ARG A 42 -2.38 -10.25 8.45
N GLU A 43 -3.18 -9.36 9.01
CA GLU A 43 -3.73 -9.48 10.36
C GLU A 43 -4.54 -10.76 10.49
N TYR A 44 -5.45 -11.02 9.54
CA TYR A 44 -6.25 -12.24 9.54
C TYR A 44 -5.43 -13.53 9.41
N VAL A 45 -4.35 -13.52 8.62
CA VAL A 45 -3.43 -14.66 8.51
C VAL A 45 -2.68 -14.91 9.83
N LEU A 46 -2.28 -13.84 10.51
CA LEU A 46 -1.59 -13.97 11.80
C LEU A 46 -2.54 -14.48 12.89
N GLU A 47 -3.78 -13.98 12.93
CA GLU A 47 -4.83 -14.40 13.86
C GLU A 47 -5.23 -15.87 13.66
N ASN A 48 -5.27 -16.34 12.42
CA ASN A 48 -5.68 -17.70 12.07
C ASN A 48 -4.48 -18.58 11.67
N SER A 49 -3.32 -18.34 12.28
CA SER A 49 -2.07 -19.09 12.01
C SER A 49 -2.13 -20.58 12.40
N ALA A 50 -3.19 -21.01 13.09
CA ALA A 50 -3.41 -22.39 13.51
C ALA A 50 -3.89 -23.31 12.38
N GLU A 51 -4.56 -22.77 11.34
CA GLU A 51 -5.11 -23.54 10.22
C GLU A 51 -4.65 -22.96 8.88
N PRO A 52 -4.41 -23.79 7.86
CA PRO A 52 -4.04 -23.31 6.53
C PRO A 52 -5.22 -22.55 5.89
N LEU A 53 -5.08 -21.24 5.81
CA LEU A 53 -6.06 -20.37 5.17
C LEU A 53 -6.00 -20.48 3.65
N THR A 54 -7.15 -20.61 3.01
CA THR A 54 -7.24 -20.54 1.55
C THR A 54 -7.44 -19.11 1.08
N VAL A 55 -7.11 -18.87 -0.20
CA VAL A 55 -7.39 -17.57 -0.86
C VAL A 55 -8.88 -17.24 -0.84
N LEU A 56 -9.76 -18.25 -0.80
CA LEU A 56 -11.20 -18.05 -0.72
C LEU A 56 -11.62 -17.46 0.62
N ASP A 57 -11.06 -17.97 1.72
CA ASP A 57 -11.38 -17.51 3.08
C ASP A 57 -10.98 -16.04 3.25
N LEU A 58 -9.81 -15.67 2.72
CA LEU A 58 -9.37 -14.27 2.66
C LEU A 58 -10.29 -13.40 1.81
N CYS A 59 -10.75 -13.88 0.64
CA CYS A 59 -11.68 -13.14 -0.19
C CYS A 59 -13.03 -12.91 0.50
N GLN A 60 -13.53 -13.92 1.22
CA GLN A 60 -14.78 -13.84 1.98
C GLN A 60 -14.67 -12.84 3.13
N GLN A 61 -13.58 -12.90 3.90
CA GLN A 61 -13.36 -12.01 5.04
C GLN A 61 -13.14 -10.54 4.63
N LEU A 62 -12.45 -10.32 3.52
CA LEU A 62 -12.16 -8.98 3.02
C LEU A 62 -13.27 -8.42 2.11
N TYR A 63 -14.36 -9.16 1.90
CA TYR A 63 -15.46 -8.81 0.99
C TYR A 63 -14.99 -8.40 -0.42
N VAL A 64 -13.96 -9.07 -0.94
CA VAL A 64 -13.38 -8.81 -2.27
C VAL A 64 -13.64 -9.96 -3.22
N SER A 65 -13.88 -9.64 -4.50
CA SER A 65 -14.04 -10.67 -5.52
C SER A 65 -12.70 -11.32 -5.89
N ARG A 66 -12.69 -12.65 -6.04
CA ARG A 66 -11.51 -13.45 -6.45
C ARG A 66 -10.67 -12.84 -7.59
N PRO A 67 -11.25 -12.34 -8.72
CA PRO A 67 -10.45 -11.77 -9.79
C PRO A 67 -9.72 -10.47 -9.41
N HIS A 68 -10.20 -9.71 -8.40
CA HIS A 68 -9.51 -8.53 -7.91
C HIS A 68 -8.38 -8.86 -6.93
N PHE A 69 -8.55 -9.91 -6.12
CA PHE A 69 -7.54 -10.34 -5.15
C PHE A 69 -6.40 -11.11 -5.83
N ALA A 70 -6.73 -12.06 -6.71
CA ALA A 70 -5.75 -12.89 -7.44
C ALA A 70 -4.91 -12.10 -8.46
N LYS A 71 -5.46 -11.03 -9.08
CA LYS A 71 -4.67 -10.15 -9.97
C LYS A 71 -3.67 -9.26 -9.23
N ARG A 72 -3.77 -9.17 -7.89
CA ARG A 72 -3.02 -8.20 -7.07
C ARG A 72 -2.01 -8.86 -6.13
N LEU A 73 -2.18 -10.13 -5.81
CA LEU A 73 -1.10 -10.94 -5.26
C LEU A 73 -0.13 -11.23 -6.41
N PRO A 74 1.18 -10.97 -6.26
CA PRO A 74 2.15 -11.52 -7.20
C PRO A 74 1.98 -13.03 -7.12
N CYS A 75 1.46 -13.63 -8.20
CA CYS A 75 1.45 -15.07 -8.39
C CYS A 75 2.92 -15.51 -8.35
N ASP A 76 3.40 -15.88 -7.18
CA ASP A 76 4.53 -16.79 -7.11
C ASP A 76 4.01 -18.10 -7.68
N SER A 77 4.71 -18.56 -8.71
CA SER A 77 4.43 -19.76 -9.48
C SER A 77 4.51 -21.01 -8.59
N GLY A 78 3.43 -21.29 -7.87
CA GLY A 78 3.24 -22.51 -7.11
C GLY A 78 1.83 -22.99 -7.35
N ASP A 79 1.72 -24.14 -8.03
CA ASP A 79 0.47 -24.85 -8.27
C ASP A 79 -0.35 -25.00 -6.98
N TRP A 80 -1.48 -24.30 -6.91
CA TRP A 80 -2.54 -24.60 -5.96
C TRP A 80 -3.54 -25.54 -6.65
N SER A 81 -3.09 -26.76 -6.96
CA SER A 81 -3.94 -27.89 -7.37
C SER A 81 -4.36 -28.71 -6.16
#